data_AF-A0A238W1U8-F1
#
_entry.id   AF-A0A238W1U8-F1
#
_cell.length_a   1.000
_cell.length_b   1.000
_cell.length_c   1.000
_cell.angle_alpha   90.00
_cell.angle_beta   90.00
_cell.angle_gamma   90.00
#
_symmetry.space_group_name_H-M   'P 1'
#
loop_
_entity.id
_entity.type
_entity.pdbx_description
1 polymer ?
#
loop_
_entity_poly.entity_id
_entity_poly.type
_entity_poly.pdbx_seq_one_letter_code
_entity_poly.pdbx_strand_id
1 'polypeptide(L)'
;MKTINFLIILLSFSITVTAQQSFFETIDAHGPEARYQVYGDLYKNDKGEPAAQEVTTYKNKIEKHQYQGLPSGITISKVLDDGKTALTNNYNGISISAIKYVGFPNTSILHHTGYNRGYVAFDNYVFLLHGISKDQTSFSEIRSIMILDGSASKTGKKKKKGKFWKQLKEAALNERPSGEGSSPEYKELMAKDPEKLVREYLKKMKAKQDAYVMTSQDEKNLEILYNGAKADDAYAKKKNDEYWASEEGQAILKNRATIDKMEAEHLRTCRLAVCDNSAHN
;
A
#
# COMPACT_ATOMS: atom_id res chain seq x y z
N MET A 1 64.48 7.24 32.81
CA MET A 1 63.58 6.24 32.21
C MET A 1 62.42 6.98 31.58
N LYS A 2 62.27 6.93 30.25
CA LYS A 2 61.18 7.62 29.53
C LYS A 2 60.02 6.63 29.36
N THR A 3 58.92 6.87 30.05
CA THR A 3 57.67 6.12 29.90
C THR A 3 57.06 6.43 28.53
N ILE A 4 57.04 5.42 27.66
CA ILE A 4 56.32 5.46 26.38
C ILE A 4 54.88 5.04 26.69
N ASN A 5 53.98 6.02 26.72
CA ASN A 5 52.54 5.74 26.81
C ASN A 5 52.04 5.28 25.44
N PHE A 6 51.71 3.99 25.34
CA PHE A 6 51.00 3.43 24.19
C PHE A 6 49.52 3.83 24.26
N LEU A 7 49.11 4.79 23.42
CA LEU A 7 47.72 5.15 23.22
C LEU A 7 47.09 4.16 22.24
N ILE A 8 46.34 3.17 22.75
CA ILE A 8 45.52 2.28 21.92
C ILE A 8 44.28 3.07 21.49
N ILE A 9 44.29 3.59 20.26
CA ILE A 9 43.12 4.19 19.62
C ILE A 9 42.24 3.04 19.14
N LEU A 10 41.26 2.66 19.95
CA LEU A 10 40.20 1.72 19.57
C LEU A 10 39.27 2.44 18.58
N LEU A 11 39.55 2.34 17.28
CA LEU A 11 38.63 2.76 16.22
C LEU A 11 37.38 1.87 16.28
N SER A 12 36.38 2.31 17.04
CA SER A 12 35.03 1.77 16.98
C SER A 12 34.42 2.24 15.68
N PHE A 13 34.60 1.45 14.60
CA PHE A 13 33.74 1.57 13.43
C PHE A 13 32.32 1.24 13.87
N SER A 14 31.53 2.28 14.16
CA SER A 14 30.07 2.15 14.24
C SER A 14 29.58 1.74 12.86
N ILE A 15 29.45 0.43 12.63
CA ILE A 15 28.63 -0.08 11.55
C ILE A 15 27.21 0.34 11.93
N THR A 16 26.77 1.53 11.49
CA THR A 16 25.35 1.86 11.52
C THR A 16 24.70 0.94 10.50
N VAL A 17 24.37 -0.28 10.93
CA VAL A 17 23.32 -1.06 10.29
C VAL A 17 22.07 -0.22 10.50
N THR A 18 21.75 0.65 9.55
CA THR A 18 20.43 1.28 9.51
C THR A 18 19.45 0.12 9.35
N ALA A 19 18.87 -0.31 10.46
CA ALA A 19 17.91 -1.41 10.49
C ALA A 19 16.77 -1.07 9.53
N GLN A 20 16.41 -2.03 8.66
CA GLN A 20 15.27 -1.84 7.76
C GLN A 20 14.02 -1.53 8.59
N GLN A 21 13.43 -0.36 8.35
CA GLN A 21 12.19 0.05 9.00
C GLN A 21 11.05 -0.87 8.57
N SER A 22 10.17 -1.16 9.51
CA SER A 22 8.87 -1.79 9.25
C SER A 22 7.93 -0.81 8.56
N PHE A 23 6.77 -1.33 8.13
CA PHE A 23 5.72 -0.56 7.50
C PHE A 23 5.30 0.64 8.34
N PHE A 24 4.91 0.43 9.60
CA PHE A 24 4.40 1.51 10.45
C PHE A 24 5.51 2.49 10.86
N GLU A 25 6.73 2.01 11.11
CA GLU A 25 7.89 2.87 11.38
C GLU A 25 8.19 3.80 10.20
N THR A 26 8.04 3.30 8.96
CA THR A 26 8.23 4.12 7.76
C THR A 26 7.15 5.20 7.66
N ILE A 27 5.87 4.83 7.84
CA ILE A 27 4.76 5.79 7.79
C ILE A 27 4.92 6.86 8.88
N ASP A 28 5.35 6.48 10.09
CA ASP A 28 5.62 7.43 11.18
C ASP A 28 6.78 8.37 10.85
N ALA A 29 7.85 7.85 10.23
CA ALA A 29 9.00 8.65 9.85
C ALA A 29 8.68 9.72 8.79
N HIS A 30 7.69 9.47 7.92
CA HIS A 30 7.22 10.47 6.95
C HIS A 30 6.40 11.58 7.61
N GLY A 31 5.75 11.30 8.74
CA GLY A 31 4.94 12.25 9.49
C GLY A 31 3.49 12.38 9.01
N PRO A 32 2.60 12.94 9.86
CA PRO A 32 1.15 12.93 9.64
C PRO A 32 0.69 13.81 8.49
N GLU A 33 1.49 14.81 8.08
CA GLU A 33 1.18 15.69 6.95
C GLU A 33 1.88 15.30 5.64
N ALA A 34 2.51 14.12 5.62
CA ALA A 34 3.08 13.57 4.40
C ALA A 34 2.05 13.54 3.25
N ARG A 35 2.53 13.87 2.06
CA ARG A 35 1.79 13.77 0.80
C ARG A 35 2.62 12.93 -0.17
N TYR A 36 1.94 12.14 -0.99
CA TYR A 36 2.58 11.24 -1.92
C TYR A 36 2.07 11.48 -3.33
N GLN A 37 2.99 11.65 -4.28
CA GLN A 37 2.68 11.53 -5.70
C GLN A 37 2.32 10.08 -6.01
N VAL A 38 1.21 9.90 -6.71
CA VAL A 38 0.67 8.58 -7.03
C VAL A 38 0.98 8.23 -8.47
N TYR A 39 1.39 6.99 -8.68
CA TYR A 39 1.51 6.35 -9.97
C TYR A 39 0.72 5.03 -9.97
N GLY A 40 0.24 4.64 -11.15
CA GLY A 40 -0.54 3.43 -11.36
C GLY A 40 0.29 2.14 -11.34
N ASP A 41 -0.17 1.15 -12.09
CA ASP A 41 0.49 -0.14 -12.26
C ASP A 41 1.93 0.05 -12.80
N LEU A 42 2.87 -0.73 -12.27
CA LEU A 42 4.21 -0.83 -12.84
C LEU A 42 4.16 -1.73 -14.07
N TYR A 43 4.65 -1.24 -15.20
CA TYR A 43 4.77 -1.99 -16.45
C TYR A 43 6.19 -1.83 -17.04
N LYS A 44 6.45 -2.55 -18.13
CA LYS A 44 7.65 -2.36 -18.96
C LYS A 44 7.24 -1.58 -20.20
N ASN A 45 7.90 -0.45 -20.47
CA ASN A 45 7.65 0.33 -21.68
C ASN A 45 8.22 -0.37 -22.93
N ASP A 46 8.08 0.25 -24.11
CA ASP A 46 8.57 -0.30 -25.39
C ASP A 46 10.08 -0.59 -25.43
N LYS A 47 10.85 0.00 -24.49
CA LYS A 47 12.29 -0.21 -24.33
C LYS A 47 12.61 -1.30 -23.30
N GLY A 48 11.61 -1.94 -22.71
CA GLY A 48 11.76 -2.91 -21.63
C GLY A 48 12.15 -2.28 -20.29
N GLU A 49 12.04 -0.96 -20.15
CA GLU A 49 12.38 -0.23 -18.93
C GLU A 49 11.15 -0.14 -18.00
N PRO A 50 11.33 -0.15 -16.66
CA PRO A 50 10.21 0.04 -15.74
C PRO A 50 9.58 1.43 -15.90
N ALA A 51 8.26 1.47 -15.97
CA ALA A 51 7.48 2.69 -16.08
C ALA A 51 6.14 2.57 -15.34
N ALA A 52 5.57 3.71 -14.96
CA ALA A 52 4.22 3.82 -14.41
C ALA A 52 3.60 5.17 -14.79
N GLN A 53 2.28 5.17 -15.01
CA GLN A 53 1.54 6.39 -15.34
C GLN A 53 1.36 7.27 -14.11
N GLU A 54 1.58 8.57 -14.27
CA GLU A 54 1.42 9.58 -13.23
C GLU A 54 -0.04 9.99 -13.08
N VAL A 55 -0.51 10.05 -11.83
CA VAL A 55 -1.82 10.61 -11.52
C VAL A 55 -1.66 12.10 -11.19
N THR A 56 -2.11 12.97 -12.08
CA THR A 56 -1.84 14.41 -12.00
C THR A 56 -2.91 15.22 -11.24
N THR A 57 -4.02 14.59 -10.86
CA THR A 57 -5.20 15.30 -10.32
C THR A 57 -5.28 15.33 -8.80
N TYR A 58 -4.42 14.58 -8.11
CA TYR A 58 -4.40 14.53 -6.65
C TYR A 58 -3.10 13.95 -6.10
N LYS A 59 -2.87 14.22 -4.82
CA LYS A 59 -1.88 13.53 -3.99
C LYS A 59 -2.56 12.61 -3.00
N ASN A 60 -1.89 11.56 -2.55
CA ASN A 60 -2.40 10.77 -1.44
C ASN A 60 -1.89 11.30 -0.10
N LYS A 61 -2.75 11.26 0.92
CA LYS A 61 -2.40 11.32 2.34
C LYS A 61 -2.62 9.92 2.93
N ILE A 62 -1.71 9.48 3.79
CA ILE A 62 -1.81 8.21 4.51
C ILE A 62 -1.98 8.52 5.99
N GLU A 63 -3.07 8.06 6.59
CA GLU A 63 -3.37 8.21 8.01
C GLU A 63 -3.25 6.85 8.69
N LYS A 64 -2.49 6.79 9.78
CA LYS A 64 -2.30 5.55 10.56
C LYS A 64 -3.40 5.43 11.60
N HIS A 65 -4.06 4.26 11.63
CA HIS A 65 -5.03 3.92 12.66
C HIS A 65 -4.36 3.33 13.88
N GLN A 66 -5.00 3.54 15.02
CA GLN A 66 -4.61 2.90 16.27
C GLN A 66 -5.81 2.26 16.95
N TYR A 67 -5.57 1.15 17.61
CA TYR A 67 -6.54 0.49 18.48
C TYR A 67 -5.84 0.11 19.78
N GLN A 68 -6.32 0.68 20.88
CA GLN A 68 -5.70 0.53 22.21
C GLN A 68 -4.19 0.83 22.22
N GLY A 69 -3.77 1.88 21.49
CA GLY A 69 -2.38 2.29 21.38
C GLY A 69 -1.52 1.46 20.41
N LEU A 70 -2.08 0.42 19.77
CA LEU A 70 -1.39 -0.40 18.79
C LEU A 70 -1.71 0.06 17.36
N PRO A 71 -0.73 0.12 16.44
CA PRO A 71 -1.01 0.38 15.03
C PRO A 71 -1.96 -0.68 14.46
N SER A 72 -3.11 -0.26 13.96
CA SER A 72 -4.17 -1.17 13.51
C SER A 72 -4.45 -1.10 12.02
N GLY A 73 -3.68 -0.31 11.28
CA GLY A 73 -3.82 -0.19 9.84
C GLY A 73 -3.67 1.24 9.34
N ILE A 74 -4.15 1.49 8.13
CA ILE A 74 -4.09 2.82 7.50
C ILE A 74 -5.37 3.15 6.73
N THR A 75 -5.63 4.44 6.56
CA THR A 75 -6.52 4.98 5.52
C THR A 75 -5.69 5.78 4.53
N ILE A 76 -6.00 5.63 3.25
CA ILE A 76 -5.43 6.42 2.17
C ILE A 76 -6.53 7.29 1.58
N SER A 77 -6.30 8.59 1.58
CA SER A 77 -7.22 9.59 1.05
C SER A 77 -6.55 10.38 -0.06
N LYS A 78 -7.31 10.68 -1.13
CA LYS A 78 -6.92 11.69 -2.12
C LYS A 78 -7.05 13.06 -1.48
N VAL A 79 -6.09 13.92 -1.76
CA VAL A 79 -6.15 15.35 -1.50
C VAL A 79 -6.11 16.02 -2.87
N LEU A 80 -7.26 16.57 -3.27
CA LEU A 80 -7.42 17.29 -4.54
C LEU A 80 -6.77 18.67 -4.44
N ASP A 81 -6.51 19.30 -5.58
CA ASP A 81 -5.91 20.64 -5.65
C ASP A 81 -6.75 21.72 -4.97
N ASP A 82 -8.08 21.53 -4.89
CA ASP A 82 -9.00 22.42 -4.18
C ASP A 82 -9.07 22.16 -2.66
N GLY A 83 -8.25 21.24 -2.15
CA GLY A 83 -8.17 20.87 -0.74
C GLY A 83 -9.23 19.86 -0.29
N LYS A 84 -10.19 19.47 -1.14
CA LYS A 84 -11.15 18.42 -0.80
C LYS A 84 -10.45 17.08 -0.67
N THR A 85 -10.97 16.26 0.23
CA THR A 85 -10.48 14.91 0.45
C THR A 85 -11.52 13.87 0.08
N ALA A 86 -11.04 12.74 -0.45
CA ALA A 86 -11.88 11.60 -0.78
C ALA A 86 -11.18 10.30 -0.39
N LEU A 87 -11.92 9.36 0.19
CA LEU A 87 -11.38 8.05 0.55
C LEU A 87 -10.95 7.29 -0.71
N THR A 88 -9.70 6.83 -0.75
CA THR A 88 -9.19 5.92 -1.78
C THR A 88 -9.27 4.48 -1.32
N ASN A 89 -8.69 4.20 -0.14
CA ASN A 89 -8.57 2.85 0.36
C ASN A 89 -8.57 2.85 1.89
N ASN A 90 -9.19 1.83 2.47
CA ASN A 90 -9.19 1.60 3.90
C ASN A 90 -8.56 0.24 4.17
N TYR A 91 -7.46 0.23 4.90
CA TYR A 91 -6.74 -0.96 5.37
C TYR A 91 -6.68 -0.93 6.90
N ASN A 92 -7.79 -0.56 7.55
CA ASN A 92 -7.94 -0.68 8.99
C ASN A 92 -8.32 -2.12 9.34
N GLY A 93 -7.38 -2.82 9.97
CA GLY A 93 -7.51 -4.23 10.34
C GLY A 93 -8.45 -4.48 11.52
N ILE A 94 -8.98 -3.44 12.18
CA ILE A 94 -10.12 -3.58 13.09
C ILE A 94 -11.41 -3.72 12.28
N SER A 95 -11.66 -2.81 11.33
CA SER A 95 -12.87 -2.85 10.51
C SER A 95 -12.86 -3.89 9.40
N ILE A 96 -11.70 -4.52 9.14
CA ILE A 96 -11.51 -5.49 8.05
C ILE A 96 -10.66 -6.64 8.59
N SER A 97 -11.31 -7.70 9.09
CA SER A 97 -10.63 -8.86 9.69
C SER A 97 -9.73 -9.65 8.74
N ALA A 98 -9.90 -9.46 7.43
CA ALA A 98 -9.04 -9.99 6.38
C ALA A 98 -7.65 -9.33 6.32
N ILE A 99 -7.42 -8.22 7.03
CA ILE A 99 -6.10 -7.60 7.14
C ILE A 99 -5.24 -8.35 8.15
N LYS A 100 -4.00 -8.66 7.75
CA LYS A 100 -2.97 -9.31 8.56
C LYS A 100 -1.70 -8.49 8.60
N TYR A 101 -1.03 -8.56 9.74
CA TYR A 101 0.21 -7.83 10.03
C TYR A 101 1.40 -8.77 9.81
N VAL A 102 1.90 -8.86 8.58
CA VAL A 102 2.95 -9.85 8.23
C VAL A 102 4.24 -9.56 8.99
N GLY A 103 4.61 -10.48 9.89
CA GLY A 103 5.82 -10.41 10.70
C GLY A 103 5.78 -9.41 11.85
N PHE A 104 4.60 -9.18 12.42
CA PHE A 104 4.43 -8.42 13.67
C PHE A 104 5.44 -8.86 14.75
N PRO A 105 6.06 -7.93 15.52
CA PRO A 105 5.85 -6.48 15.49
C PRO A 105 6.59 -5.75 14.36
N ASN A 106 7.54 -6.43 13.69
CA ASN A 106 8.29 -5.91 12.54
C ASN A 106 7.47 -6.01 11.24
N THR A 107 6.25 -5.47 11.23
CA THR A 107 5.30 -5.65 10.13
C THR A 107 5.89 -5.19 8.80
N SER A 108 6.09 -6.11 7.85
CA SER A 108 6.62 -5.78 6.53
C SER A 108 5.53 -5.48 5.51
N ILE A 109 4.39 -6.19 5.63
CA ILE A 109 3.23 -6.06 4.76
C ILE A 109 1.97 -5.91 5.61
N LEU A 110 1.14 -4.92 5.27
CA LEU A 110 -0.24 -4.87 5.69
C LEU A 110 -1.09 -5.63 4.65
N HIS A 111 -1.32 -6.93 4.88
CA HIS A 111 -1.80 -7.88 3.88
C HIS A 111 -3.30 -8.09 3.98
N HIS A 112 -4.04 -7.84 2.90
CA HIS A 112 -5.44 -8.23 2.76
C HIS A 112 -5.53 -9.63 2.16
N THR A 113 -5.86 -10.62 2.98
CA THR A 113 -5.87 -12.04 2.56
C THR A 113 -6.97 -12.34 1.53
N GLY A 114 -8.16 -11.74 1.68
CA GLY A 114 -9.28 -11.98 0.77
C GLY A 114 -9.05 -11.56 -0.69
N TYR A 115 -8.24 -10.53 -0.94
CA TYR A 115 -7.90 -10.05 -2.29
C TYR A 115 -6.46 -10.38 -2.70
N ASN A 116 -5.72 -11.09 -1.84
CA ASN A 116 -4.29 -11.33 -1.94
C ASN A 116 -3.45 -10.12 -2.40
N ARG A 117 -3.64 -8.99 -1.72
CA ARG A 117 -2.91 -7.73 -1.97
C ARG A 117 -2.50 -7.07 -0.67
N GLY A 118 -1.45 -6.28 -0.67
CA GLY A 118 -0.95 -5.67 0.56
C GLY A 118 -0.07 -4.46 0.32
N TYR A 119 -0.03 -3.59 1.33
CA TYR A 119 0.85 -2.43 1.31
C TYR A 119 2.20 -2.76 1.94
N VAL A 120 3.26 -2.28 1.30
CA VAL A 120 4.61 -2.21 1.86
C VAL A 120 5.06 -0.75 1.85
N ALA A 121 5.86 -0.37 2.83
CA ALA A 121 6.39 0.98 2.96
C ALA A 121 7.83 0.90 3.44
N PHE A 122 8.74 1.57 2.73
CA PHE A 122 10.14 1.72 3.11
C PHE A 122 10.78 2.90 2.36
N ASP A 123 11.87 3.42 2.90
CA ASP A 123 12.57 4.61 2.40
C ASP A 123 11.60 5.78 2.22
N ASN A 124 11.30 6.18 0.98
CA ASN A 124 10.37 7.27 0.65
C ASN A 124 9.15 6.77 -0.14
N TYR A 125 8.88 5.46 -0.08
CA TYR A 125 7.96 4.79 -1.00
C TYR A 125 6.91 3.98 -0.25
N VAL A 126 5.70 3.95 -0.81
CA VAL A 126 4.64 3.01 -0.43
C VAL A 126 4.15 2.32 -1.70
N PHE A 127 4.08 0.99 -1.68
CA PHE A 127 3.64 0.18 -2.83
C PHE A 127 2.42 -0.64 -2.47
N LEU A 128 1.45 -0.71 -3.38
CA LEU A 128 0.39 -1.71 -3.33
C LEU A 128 0.81 -2.92 -4.17
N LEU A 129 1.02 -4.06 -3.52
CA LEU A 129 1.37 -5.32 -4.16
C LEU A 129 0.12 -6.17 -4.37
N HIS A 130 0.10 -6.97 -5.43
CA HIS A 130 -0.89 -8.02 -5.64
C HIS A 130 -0.21 -9.36 -5.96
N GLY A 131 -0.92 -10.46 -5.69
CA GLY A 131 -0.41 -11.82 -5.89
C GLY A 131 0.76 -12.15 -4.97
N ILE A 132 0.67 -11.77 -3.70
CA ILE A 132 1.71 -12.03 -2.70
C ILE A 132 1.87 -13.55 -2.54
N SER A 133 3.12 -14.04 -2.55
CA SER A 133 3.44 -15.45 -2.38
C SER A 133 3.16 -15.94 -0.96
N LYS A 134 3.04 -17.26 -0.81
CA LYS A 134 2.78 -17.89 0.48
C LYS A 134 3.85 -17.60 1.53
N ASP A 135 5.12 -17.53 1.14
CA ASP A 135 6.25 -17.18 2.00
C ASP A 135 6.40 -15.66 2.21
N GLN A 136 5.55 -14.85 1.56
CA GLN A 136 5.48 -13.39 1.69
C GLN A 136 6.76 -12.65 1.25
N THR A 137 7.64 -13.30 0.48
CA THR A 137 8.89 -12.69 -0.02
C THR A 137 8.80 -12.25 -1.48
N SER A 138 7.69 -12.51 -2.16
CA SER A 138 7.52 -12.25 -3.58
C SER A 138 6.06 -11.87 -3.89
N PHE A 139 5.84 -11.27 -5.06
CA PHE A 139 4.54 -10.82 -5.55
C PHE A 139 4.48 -10.95 -7.08
N SER A 140 3.28 -10.88 -7.66
CA SER A 140 3.10 -10.92 -9.12
C SER A 140 3.19 -9.54 -9.76
N GLU A 141 2.69 -8.50 -9.09
CA GLU A 141 2.60 -7.16 -9.67
C GLU A 141 2.59 -6.05 -8.61
N ILE A 142 3.00 -4.84 -9.03
CA ILE A 142 2.84 -3.59 -8.27
C ILE A 142 1.70 -2.82 -8.94
N ARG A 143 0.59 -2.65 -8.20
CA ARG A 143 -0.65 -1.98 -8.67
C ARG A 143 -0.68 -0.48 -8.42
N SER A 144 0.16 -0.01 -7.51
CA SER A 144 0.25 1.42 -7.23
C SER A 144 1.58 1.71 -6.56
N ILE A 145 2.16 2.84 -6.96
CA ILE A 145 3.38 3.39 -6.39
C ILE A 145 3.02 4.75 -5.82
N MET A 146 3.38 4.99 -4.56
CA MET A 146 3.23 6.29 -3.91
C MET A 146 4.62 6.74 -3.48
N ILE A 147 5.06 7.88 -3.99
CA ILE A 147 6.38 8.44 -3.70
C ILE A 147 6.21 9.70 -2.88
N LEU A 148 6.89 9.78 -1.74
CA LEU A 148 6.81 10.91 -0.83
C LEU A 148 7.21 12.22 -1.55
N ASP A 149 6.34 13.22 -1.50
CA ASP A 149 6.58 14.49 -2.17
C ASP A 149 7.77 15.23 -1.54
N GLY A 150 8.65 15.77 -2.40
CA GLY A 150 9.83 16.51 -1.97
C GLY A 150 10.95 15.64 -1.38
N SER A 151 10.86 14.31 -1.55
CA SER A 151 11.89 13.39 -1.08
C SER A 151 13.15 13.38 -1.96
N ALA A 152 13.11 13.94 -3.18
CA ALA A 152 14.32 14.08 -3.97
C ALA A 152 15.28 15.00 -3.24
N SER A 153 16.48 14.49 -2.97
CA SER A 153 17.45 15.16 -2.13
C SER A 153 17.72 16.63 -2.55
N LYS A 154 17.34 17.59 -1.71
CA LYS A 154 17.91 18.96 -1.73
C LYS A 154 19.29 18.98 -1.08
N THR A 155 20.16 18.00 -1.36
CA THR A 155 21.52 18.01 -0.83
C THR A 155 22.41 18.91 -1.69
N GLY A 156 22.40 20.19 -1.31
CA GLY A 156 23.54 21.07 -1.51
C GLY A 156 24.79 20.47 -0.86
N LYS A 157 25.57 19.73 -1.65
CA LYS A 157 27.04 19.67 -1.55
C LYS A 157 27.55 19.23 -2.92
N LYS A 158 28.28 20.13 -3.59
CA LYS A 158 29.03 19.89 -4.83
C LYS A 158 29.87 18.61 -4.68
N LYS A 159 29.33 17.47 -5.09
CA LYS A 159 30.07 16.22 -5.28
C LYS A 159 30.22 16.03 -6.79
N LYS A 160 31.46 15.80 -7.23
CA LYS A 160 31.93 15.75 -8.63
C LYS A 160 30.86 15.18 -9.57
N LYS A 161 30.50 15.95 -10.62
CA LYS A 161 29.59 15.56 -11.70
C LYS A 161 30.09 14.29 -12.40
N GLY A 162 29.69 13.13 -11.90
CA GLY A 162 29.95 11.84 -12.51
C GLY A 162 28.96 11.53 -13.63
N LYS A 163 29.36 10.59 -14.50
CA LYS A 163 28.65 10.05 -15.68
C LYS A 163 27.15 9.78 -15.46
N PHE A 164 26.75 9.48 -14.23
CA PHE A 164 25.37 9.24 -13.79
C PHE A 164 24.42 10.43 -14.03
N TRP A 165 24.84 11.68 -13.80
CA TRP A 165 23.98 12.85 -14.03
C TRP A 165 23.82 13.18 -15.52
N LYS A 166 24.79 12.82 -16.36
CA LYS A 166 24.64 12.91 -17.82
C LYS A 166 23.62 11.87 -18.31
N GLN A 167 23.72 10.64 -17.83
CA GLN A 167 22.74 9.58 -18.14
C GLN A 167 21.32 9.96 -17.65
N LEU A 168 21.18 10.58 -16.47
CA LEU A 168 19.88 11.04 -15.96
C LEU A 168 19.29 12.19 -16.80
N LYS A 169 20.13 13.11 -17.32
CA LYS A 169 19.71 14.18 -18.23
C LYS A 169 19.36 13.66 -19.62
N GLU A 170 20.14 12.72 -20.15
CA GLU A 170 19.89 12.08 -21.44
C GLU A 170 18.60 11.24 -21.39
N ALA A 171 18.34 10.53 -20.29
CA ALA A 171 17.08 9.82 -20.06
C ALA A 171 15.87 10.75 -19.84
N ALA A 172 16.09 12.00 -19.45
CA ALA A 172 15.04 13.01 -19.32
C ALA A 172 14.68 13.71 -20.65
N LEU A 173 15.52 13.58 -21.67
CA LEU A 173 15.33 14.19 -23.00
C LEU A 173 14.74 13.23 -24.03
N ASN A 174 14.69 11.93 -23.74
CA ASN A 174 13.99 10.97 -24.58
C ASN A 174 12.49 11.09 -24.32
N GLU A 175 11.73 11.45 -25.36
CA GLU A 175 10.27 11.47 -25.37
C GLU A 175 9.74 10.14 -24.81
N ARG A 176 9.06 10.24 -23.67
CA ARG A 176 8.38 9.12 -23.03
C ARG A 176 6.94 9.08 -23.52
N PRO A 177 6.31 7.89 -23.55
CA PRO A 177 4.88 7.78 -23.82
C PRO A 177 4.07 8.78 -22.98
N SER A 178 3.02 9.36 -23.57
CA SER A 178 2.18 10.36 -22.91
C SER A 178 1.60 9.80 -21.59
N GLY A 179 1.87 10.49 -20.47
CA GLY A 179 1.30 10.16 -19.15
C GLY A 179 2.26 9.46 -18.18
N GLU A 180 3.49 9.12 -18.57
CA GLU A 180 4.51 8.63 -17.63
C GLU A 180 5.04 9.71 -16.68
N GLY A 181 5.45 9.29 -15.49
CA GLY A 181 6.09 10.16 -14.51
C GLY A 181 7.36 10.85 -15.02
N SER A 182 7.52 12.12 -14.65
CA SER A 182 8.68 12.94 -15.05
C SER A 182 9.48 13.53 -13.88
N SER A 183 8.96 13.43 -12.66
CA SER A 183 9.58 13.97 -11.45
C SER A 183 10.97 13.36 -11.16
N PRO A 184 11.87 14.10 -10.48
CA PRO A 184 13.15 13.56 -10.04
C PRO A 184 13.01 12.30 -9.19
N GLU A 185 12.06 12.28 -8.27
CA GLU A 185 11.76 11.15 -7.38
C GLU A 185 11.34 9.90 -8.17
N TYR A 186 10.45 10.07 -9.16
CA TYR A 186 10.04 8.99 -10.05
C TYR A 186 11.22 8.42 -10.83
N LYS A 187 12.05 9.29 -11.40
CA LYS A 187 13.24 8.86 -12.16
C LYS A 187 14.23 8.10 -11.28
N GLU A 188 14.43 8.55 -10.05
CA GLU A 188 15.27 7.84 -9.08
C GLU A 188 14.73 6.44 -8.79
N LEU A 189 13.43 6.30 -8.56
CA LEU A 189 12.81 5.00 -8.28
C LEU A 189 12.87 4.06 -9.49
N MET A 190 12.48 4.52 -10.69
CA MET A 190 12.51 3.69 -11.89
C MET A 190 13.92 3.20 -12.23
N ALA A 191 14.94 4.02 -12.01
CA ALA A 191 16.34 3.63 -12.21
C ALA A 191 16.83 2.52 -11.25
N LYS A 192 16.13 2.30 -10.12
CA LYS A 192 16.46 1.26 -9.13
C LYS A 192 15.77 -0.09 -9.39
N ASP A 193 14.97 -0.20 -10.45
CA ASP A 193 14.09 -1.34 -10.71
C ASP A 193 13.14 -1.60 -9.52
N PRO A 194 11.94 -0.97 -9.50
CA PRO A 194 11.04 -1.00 -8.35
C PRO A 194 10.65 -2.43 -7.93
N GLU A 195 10.53 -3.35 -8.90
CA GLU A 195 10.19 -4.73 -8.60
C GLU A 195 11.29 -5.40 -7.78
N LYS A 196 12.54 -5.28 -8.25
CA LYS A 196 13.71 -5.79 -7.54
C LYS A 196 13.84 -5.17 -6.15
N LEU A 197 13.66 -3.85 -6.06
CA LEU A 197 13.75 -3.08 -4.81
C LEU A 197 12.76 -3.61 -3.76
N VAL A 198 11.49 -3.82 -4.13
CA VAL A 198 10.49 -4.36 -3.21
C VAL A 198 10.82 -5.80 -2.80
N ARG A 199 11.24 -6.66 -3.74
CA ARG A 199 11.61 -8.05 -3.42
C ARG A 199 12.80 -8.12 -2.45
N GLU A 200 13.79 -7.24 -2.62
CA GLU A 200 14.91 -7.13 -1.68
C GLU A 200 14.48 -6.66 -0.30
N TYR A 201 13.59 -5.67 -0.22
CA TYR A 201 12.98 -5.23 1.05
C TYR A 201 12.27 -6.40 1.75
N LEU A 202 11.40 -7.12 1.05
CA LEU A 202 10.65 -8.25 1.61
C LEU A 202 11.58 -9.34 2.15
N LYS A 203 12.63 -9.70 1.41
CA LYS A 203 13.64 -10.68 1.86
C LYS A 203 14.37 -10.23 3.12
N LYS A 204 14.79 -8.96 3.17
CA LYS A 204 15.47 -8.39 4.36
C LYS A 204 14.55 -8.39 5.58
N MET A 205 13.29 -7.99 5.39
CA MET A 205 12.31 -8.01 6.47
C MET A 205 11.99 -9.43 6.93
N LYS A 206 11.88 -10.39 6.01
CA LYS A 206 11.71 -11.80 6.37
C LYS A 206 12.87 -12.30 7.23
N ALA A 207 14.11 -12.00 6.86
CA ALA A 207 15.27 -12.35 7.67
C ALA A 207 15.25 -11.66 9.05
N LYS A 208 14.83 -10.39 9.13
CA LYS A 208 14.64 -9.67 10.42
C LYS A 208 13.59 -10.35 11.28
N GLN A 209 12.49 -10.80 10.67
CA GLN A 209 11.38 -11.47 11.33
C GLN A 209 11.78 -12.87 11.82
N ASP A 210 12.50 -13.63 11.01
CA ASP A 210 12.99 -14.98 11.38
C ASP A 210 14.02 -14.93 12.52
N ALA A 211 14.80 -13.85 12.60
CA ALA A 211 15.74 -13.63 13.70
C ALA A 211 15.07 -13.07 14.97
N TYR A 212 13.81 -12.65 14.90
CA TYR A 212 13.08 -12.06 16.02
C TYR A 212 12.28 -13.13 16.77
N VAL A 213 12.48 -13.23 18.08
CA VAL A 213 11.67 -14.10 18.95
C VAL A 213 10.53 -13.27 19.51
N MET A 214 9.28 -13.66 19.19
CA MET A 214 8.10 -12.99 19.74
C MET A 214 8.09 -13.05 21.26
N THR A 215 7.83 -11.90 21.88
CA THR A 215 7.62 -11.83 23.32
C THR A 215 6.16 -12.16 23.65
N SER A 216 5.88 -12.53 24.90
CA SER A 216 4.49 -12.70 25.36
C SER A 216 3.67 -11.41 25.26
N GLN A 217 4.31 -10.23 25.27
CA GLN A 217 3.62 -8.97 25.03
C GLN A 217 3.25 -8.80 23.55
N ASP A 218 4.10 -9.23 22.63
CA ASP A 218 3.80 -9.19 21.19
C ASP A 218 2.60 -10.07 20.85
N GLU A 219 2.55 -11.28 21.42
CA GLU A 219 1.43 -12.19 21.26
C GLU A 219 0.12 -11.58 21.78
N LYS A 220 0.14 -11.00 22.98
CA LYS A 220 -1.02 -10.28 23.55
C LYS A 220 -1.44 -9.10 22.69
N ASN A 221 -0.49 -8.31 22.19
CA ASN A 221 -0.78 -7.18 21.32
C ASN A 221 -1.47 -7.64 20.02
N LEU A 222 -0.97 -8.71 19.41
CA LEU A 222 -1.56 -9.28 18.21
C LEU A 222 -2.97 -9.84 18.49
N GLU A 223 -3.17 -10.46 19.65
CA GLU A 223 -4.47 -10.93 20.10
C GLU A 223 -5.46 -9.77 20.32
N ILE A 224 -5.04 -8.66 20.93
CA ILE A 224 -5.87 -7.45 21.09
C ILE A 224 -6.37 -6.97 19.73
N LEU A 225 -5.49 -6.89 18.72
CA LEU A 225 -5.87 -6.46 17.36
C LEU A 225 -6.88 -7.42 16.74
N TYR A 226 -6.64 -8.73 16.79
CA TYR A 226 -7.54 -9.71 16.18
C TYR A 226 -8.86 -9.89 16.93
N ASN A 227 -8.88 -9.77 18.25
CA ASN A 227 -10.12 -9.79 19.02
C ASN A 227 -10.93 -8.50 18.81
N GLY A 228 -10.26 -7.36 18.67
CA GLY A 228 -10.90 -6.11 18.25
C GLY A 228 -11.61 -6.26 16.90
N ALA A 229 -10.93 -6.85 15.91
CA ALA A 229 -11.51 -7.09 14.60
C ALA A 229 -12.72 -8.05 14.64
N LYS A 230 -12.62 -9.14 15.39
CA LYS A 230 -13.74 -10.08 15.59
C LYS A 230 -14.94 -9.42 16.27
N ALA A 231 -14.68 -8.54 17.23
CA ALA A 231 -15.75 -7.83 17.94
C ALA A 231 -16.47 -6.84 17.01
N ASP A 232 -15.73 -6.13 16.16
CA ASP A 232 -16.31 -5.23 15.15
C ASP A 232 -17.14 -6.00 14.12
N ASP A 233 -16.62 -7.10 13.57
CA ASP A 233 -17.35 -7.99 12.65
C ASP A 233 -18.66 -8.50 13.29
N ALA A 234 -18.60 -8.94 14.55
CA ALA A 234 -19.77 -9.43 15.28
C ALA A 234 -20.81 -8.31 15.50
N TYR A 235 -20.35 -7.10 15.82
CA TYR A 235 -21.22 -5.94 15.98
C TYR A 235 -21.88 -5.55 14.65
N ALA A 236 -21.11 -5.45 13.57
CA ALA A 236 -21.61 -5.13 12.23
C ALA A 236 -22.64 -6.17 11.77
N LYS A 237 -22.35 -7.47 11.97
CA LYS A 237 -23.29 -8.54 11.66
C LYS A 237 -24.59 -8.37 12.45
N LYS A 238 -24.51 -8.16 13.77
CA LYS A 238 -25.68 -7.96 14.62
C LYS A 238 -26.53 -6.79 14.12
N LYS A 239 -25.92 -5.65 13.81
CA LYS A 239 -26.64 -4.46 13.30
C LYS A 239 -27.29 -4.69 11.95
N ASN A 240 -26.62 -5.40 11.06
CA ASN A 240 -27.18 -5.78 9.77
C ASN A 240 -28.35 -6.77 9.94
N ASP A 241 -28.22 -7.77 10.80
CA ASP A 241 -29.31 -8.71 11.10
C ASP A 241 -30.52 -7.99 11.72
N GLU A 242 -30.31 -7.07 12.66
CA GLU A 242 -31.36 -6.22 13.25
C GLU A 242 -32.08 -5.38 12.18
N TYR A 243 -31.33 -4.76 11.26
CA TYR A 243 -31.91 -3.98 10.17
C TYR A 243 -32.75 -4.85 9.24
N TRP A 244 -32.25 -6.01 8.79
CA TRP A 244 -33.00 -6.87 7.89
C TRP A 244 -34.20 -7.54 8.56
N ALA A 245 -34.23 -7.64 9.89
CA ALA A 245 -35.41 -8.07 10.64
C ALA A 245 -36.47 -6.96 10.83
N SER A 246 -36.12 -5.69 10.64
CA SER A 246 -37.04 -4.55 10.80
C SER A 246 -38.10 -4.47 9.69
N GLU A 247 -39.17 -3.70 9.94
CA GLU A 247 -40.22 -3.45 8.94
C GLU A 247 -39.66 -2.86 7.63
N GLU A 248 -38.75 -1.89 7.74
CA GLU A 248 -38.10 -1.25 6.59
C GLU A 248 -37.27 -2.27 5.79
N GLY A 249 -36.41 -3.04 6.47
CA GLY A 249 -35.61 -4.08 5.83
C GLY A 249 -36.48 -5.13 5.14
N GLN A 250 -37.55 -5.57 5.79
CA GLN A 250 -38.51 -6.52 5.21
C GLN A 250 -39.29 -5.93 4.03
N ALA A 251 -39.62 -4.63 4.05
CA ALA A 251 -40.25 -3.96 2.92
C ALA A 251 -39.34 -3.94 1.69
N ILE A 252 -38.04 -3.66 1.88
CA ILE A 252 -37.04 -3.72 0.81
C ILE A 252 -36.93 -5.14 0.24
N LEU A 253 -36.85 -6.16 1.09
CA LEU A 253 -36.75 -7.56 0.66
C LEU A 253 -37.98 -8.00 -0.13
N LYS A 254 -39.19 -7.61 0.31
CA LYS A 254 -40.43 -7.88 -0.42
C LYS A 254 -40.45 -7.20 -1.78
N ASN A 255 -40.03 -5.94 -1.86
CA ASN A 255 -39.96 -5.20 -3.12
C ASN A 255 -38.97 -5.86 -4.09
N ARG A 256 -37.79 -6.27 -3.61
CA ARG A 256 -36.81 -7.02 -4.42
C ARG A 256 -37.39 -8.33 -4.97
N ALA A 257 -38.02 -9.13 -4.10
CA ALA A 257 -38.65 -10.38 -4.53
C ALA A 257 -39.77 -10.17 -5.57
N THR A 258 -40.47 -9.03 -5.52
CA THR A 258 -41.46 -8.64 -6.54
C THR A 258 -40.78 -8.30 -7.86
N ILE A 259 -39.71 -7.49 -7.84
CA ILE A 259 -38.94 -7.13 -9.04
C ILE A 259 -38.35 -8.39 -9.70
N ASP A 260 -37.73 -9.28 -8.91
CA ASP A 260 -37.12 -10.52 -9.43
C ASP A 260 -38.17 -11.42 -10.12
N LYS A 261 -39.39 -11.48 -9.57
CA LYS A 261 -40.50 -12.22 -10.20
C LYS A 261 -40.94 -11.57 -11.51
N MET A 262 -41.04 -10.25 -11.55
CA MET A 262 -41.40 -9.50 -12.76
C MET A 262 -40.34 -9.69 -13.86
N GLU A 263 -39.05 -9.63 -13.50
CA GLU A 263 -37.95 -9.87 -14.43
C GLU A 263 -37.97 -11.32 -14.95
N ALA A 264 -38.16 -12.32 -14.08
CA ALA A 264 -38.27 -13.71 -14.49
C ALA A 264 -39.47 -13.95 -15.43
N GLU A 265 -40.61 -13.32 -15.17
CA GLU A 265 -41.79 -13.40 -16.03
C GLU A 265 -41.56 -12.70 -17.38
N HIS A 266 -40.92 -11.54 -17.38
CA HIS A 266 -40.52 -10.83 -18.60
C HIS A 266 -39.57 -11.69 -19.44
N LEU A 267 -38.52 -12.25 -18.85
CA LEU A 267 -37.59 -13.14 -19.54
C LEU A 267 -38.28 -14.39 -20.08
N ARG A 268 -39.23 -14.97 -19.34
CA ARG A 268 -40.02 -16.13 -19.79
C ARG A 268 -40.91 -15.80 -20.99
N THR A 269 -41.57 -14.64 -20.98
CA THR A 269 -42.48 -14.21 -22.04
C THR A 269 -41.71 -13.74 -23.29
N CYS A 270 -40.60 -13.03 -23.13
CA CYS A 270 -39.69 -12.69 -24.23
C CYS A 270 -39.01 -13.91 -24.88
N ARG A 271 -38.83 -15.02 -24.15
CA ARG A 271 -38.27 -16.25 -24.73
C ARG A 271 -39.28 -17.07 -25.54
N LEU A 272 -40.58 -16.85 -25.30
CA LEU A 272 -41.69 -17.54 -25.98
C LEU A 272 -42.27 -16.73 -27.15
N ALA A 273 -42.07 -15.41 -27.16
CA ALA A 273 -42.29 -14.58 -28.33
C ALA A 273 -41.00 -14.56 -29.16
N VAL A 274 -41.09 -14.81 -30.47
CA VAL A 274 -40.02 -14.38 -31.39
C VAL A 274 -39.95 -12.86 -31.23
N CYS A 275 -38.90 -12.35 -30.60
CA CYS A 275 -38.65 -10.92 -30.53
C CYS A 275 -38.41 -10.42 -31.96
N ASP A 276 -39.45 -9.90 -32.60
CA ASP A 276 -39.28 -9.11 -33.80
C ASP A 276 -38.59 -7.81 -33.39
N ASN A 277 -37.34 -7.69 -33.81
CA ASN A 277 -36.46 -6.55 -33.55
C ASN A 277 -37.04 -5.31 -34.22
N SER A 278 -37.87 -4.53 -33.52
CA SER A 278 -38.36 -3.25 -34.05
C SER A 278 -38.64 -2.19 -32.99
N ALA A 279 -37.94 -2.20 -31.85
CA ALA A 279 -38.11 -1.15 -30.83
C ALA A 279 -36.84 -0.73 -30.09
N HIS A 280 -35.67 -0.82 -30.73
CA HIS A 280 -34.49 -0.07 -30.31
C HIS A 280 -33.91 0.71 -31.48
N ASN A 281 -34.42 1.93 -31.66
CA ASN A 281 -33.73 3.08 -32.23
C ASN A 281 -33.82 4.21 -31.20
#